data_AF-A0A3G8WVJ5-F1
#
_entry.id   AF-A0A3G8WVJ5-F1
#
_cell.length_a   1.000
_cell.length_b   1.000
_cell.length_c   1.000
_cell.angle_alpha   90.00
_cell.angle_beta   90.00
_cell.angle_gamma   90.00
#
_symmetry.space_group_name_H-M   'P 1'
#
loop_
_entity.id
_entity.type
_entity.pdbx_description
1 polymer ?
#
loop_
_entity_poly.entity_id
_entity_poly.type
_entity_poly.pdbx_seq_one_letter_code
_entity_poly.pdbx_strand_id
1 'polypeptide(L)'
;MASHNELGKTGEDIAKQYLEASGYEVLDENWTFGKAEVDLIVYKNGIMVFVEVKTRTSVAFGQPEEFVHKAKQKQMELASAEYIALMNHQNDIRFDIIAITFEKNKNYNLNHIEDAFWPED
;
A
#
# COMPACT_ATOMS: atom_id res chain seq x y z
N MET A 1 12.00 -16.24 -10.20
CA MET A 1 11.96 -14.77 -10.37
C MET A 1 10.61 -14.31 -10.91
N ALA A 2 10.07 -14.90 -11.99
CA ALA A 2 8.74 -14.55 -12.50
C ALA A 2 7.57 -14.76 -11.50
N SER A 3 7.59 -15.86 -10.74
CA SER A 3 6.50 -16.20 -9.82
C SER A 3 6.28 -15.23 -8.65
N HIS A 4 7.32 -14.53 -8.20
CA HIS A 4 7.20 -13.55 -7.12
C HIS A 4 6.57 -12.24 -7.62
N ASN A 5 6.89 -11.83 -8.85
CA ASN A 5 6.31 -10.63 -9.46
C ASN A 5 4.83 -10.86 -9.83
N GLU A 6 4.47 -12.04 -10.33
CA GLU A 6 3.07 -12.38 -10.61
C GLU A 6 2.23 -12.44 -9.33
N LEU A 7 2.81 -12.97 -8.23
CA LEU A 7 2.13 -12.98 -6.94
C LEU A 7 1.92 -11.56 -6.38
N GLY A 8 2.95 -10.71 -6.46
CA GLY A 8 2.87 -9.31 -6.04
C GLY A 8 1.74 -8.56 -6.78
N LYS A 9 1.75 -8.64 -8.11
CA LYS A 9 0.70 -8.04 -8.95
C LYS A 9 -0.70 -8.57 -8.61
N THR A 10 -0.84 -9.88 -8.40
CA THR A 10 -2.11 -10.47 -7.98
C THR A 10 -2.58 -9.88 -6.65
N GLY A 11 -1.65 -9.62 -5.72
CA GLY A 11 -1.97 -8.94 -4.47
C GLY A 11 -2.41 -7.51 -4.64
N GLU A 12 -1.72 -6.73 -5.47
CA GLU A 12 -2.11 -5.35 -5.79
C GLU A 12 -3.54 -5.30 -6.37
N ASP A 13 -3.85 -6.20 -7.32
CA ASP A 13 -5.19 -6.31 -7.91
C ASP A 13 -6.26 -6.66 -6.86
N ILE A 14 -5.95 -7.54 -5.91
CA ILE A 14 -6.85 -7.90 -4.80
C ILE A 14 -7.03 -6.74 -3.83
N ALA A 15 -5.94 -6.06 -3.45
CA ALA A 15 -5.95 -4.92 -2.55
C ALA A 15 -6.78 -3.77 -3.13
N LYS A 16 -6.61 -3.47 -4.42
CA LYS A 16 -7.41 -2.50 -5.15
C LYS A 16 -8.90 -2.83 -5.10
N GLN A 17 -9.28 -4.05 -5.49
CA GLN A 17 -10.68 -4.48 -5.46
C GLN A 17 -11.30 -4.38 -4.06
N TYR A 18 -10.53 -4.74 -3.03
CA TYR A 18 -10.95 -4.60 -1.65
C TYR A 18 -11.19 -3.13 -1.25
N LEU A 19 -10.29 -2.22 -1.64
CA LEU A 19 -10.41 -0.78 -1.38
C LEU A 19 -11.62 -0.18 -2.11
N GLU A 20 -11.79 -0.49 -3.40
CA GLU A 20 -12.95 -0.06 -4.19
C GLU A 20 -14.26 -0.54 -3.57
N ALA A 21 -14.34 -1.83 -3.20
CA ALA A 21 -15.50 -2.40 -2.52
C ALA A 21 -15.74 -1.78 -1.13
N SER A 22 -14.70 -1.27 -0.49
CA SER A 22 -14.74 -0.54 0.78
C SER A 22 -15.05 0.96 0.61
N GLY A 23 -15.33 1.42 -0.62
CA GLY A 23 -15.73 2.79 -0.93
C GLY A 23 -14.58 3.78 -1.04
N TYR A 24 -13.37 3.31 -1.26
CA TYR A 24 -12.24 4.16 -1.66
C TYR A 24 -12.28 4.40 -3.18
N GLU A 25 -11.94 5.60 -3.61
CA GLU A 25 -11.65 5.93 -5.01
C GLU A 25 -10.17 5.65 -5.29
N VAL A 26 -9.85 4.93 -6.36
CA VAL A 26 -8.46 4.69 -6.77
C VAL A 26 -7.99 5.86 -7.64
N LEU A 27 -6.97 6.57 -7.17
CA LEU A 27 -6.39 7.73 -7.87
C LEU A 27 -5.22 7.32 -8.77
N ASP A 28 -4.35 6.43 -8.29
CA ASP A 28 -3.19 5.94 -9.05
C ASP A 28 -2.75 4.55 -8.56
N GLU A 29 -2.02 3.84 -9.42
CA GLU A 29 -1.48 2.50 -9.18
C GLU A 29 -0.02 2.46 -9.60
N ASN A 30 0.84 1.84 -8.79
CA ASN A 30 2.27 1.73 -9.07
C ASN A 30 2.93 3.09 -9.36
N TRP A 31 2.58 4.12 -8.58
CA TRP A 31 3.14 5.46 -8.71
C TRP A 31 4.62 5.45 -8.39
N THR A 32 5.43 6.10 -9.23
CA THR A 32 6.88 6.16 -9.05
C THR A 32 7.41 7.59 -9.18
N PHE A 33 8.34 7.95 -8.30
CA PHE A 33 9.11 9.18 -8.39
C PHE A 33 10.59 8.89 -8.16
N GLY A 34 11.38 8.91 -9.23
CA GLY A 34 12.78 8.51 -9.19
C GLY A 34 12.93 7.02 -8.88
N LYS A 35 13.42 6.70 -7.68
CA LYS A 35 13.55 5.31 -7.18
C LYS A 35 12.49 4.95 -6.12
N ALA A 36 11.68 5.93 -5.74
CA ALA A 36 10.62 5.77 -4.76
C ALA A 36 9.32 5.36 -5.43
N GLU A 37 8.51 4.58 -4.73
CA GLU A 37 7.27 4.01 -5.25
C GLU A 37 6.19 3.90 -4.17
N VAL A 38 4.94 3.99 -4.60
CA VAL A 38 3.74 3.67 -3.80
C VAL A 38 2.84 2.76 -4.64
N ASP A 39 2.42 1.64 -4.08
CA ASP A 39 1.69 0.60 -4.83
C ASP A 39 0.28 1.07 -5.21
N LEU A 40 -0.46 1.69 -4.29
CA LEU A 40 -1.78 2.27 -4.56
C LEU A 40 -1.93 3.64 -3.89
N ILE A 41 -2.54 4.58 -4.61
CA ILE A 41 -2.96 5.87 -4.06
C ILE A 41 -4.47 5.94 -4.16
N VAL A 42 -5.14 6.08 -3.02
CA VAL A 42 -6.60 6.07 -2.96
C VAL A 42 -7.13 7.27 -2.18
N TYR A 43 -8.42 7.56 -2.34
CA TYR A 43 -9.07 8.70 -1.72
C TYR A 43 -10.40 8.30 -1.09
N LYS A 44 -10.65 8.78 0.12
CA LYS A 44 -11.94 8.56 0.80
C LYS A 44 -12.18 9.64 1.85
N ASN A 45 -13.39 10.20 1.85
CA ASN A 45 -13.86 11.13 2.88
C ASN A 45 -12.91 12.33 3.14
N GLY A 46 -12.25 12.86 2.11
CA GLY A 46 -11.31 13.98 2.29
C GLY A 46 -9.85 13.55 2.45
N ILE A 47 -9.57 12.27 2.68
CA ILE A 47 -8.24 11.76 3.02
C ILE A 47 -7.62 11.10 1.80
N MET A 48 -6.39 11.49 1.46
CA MET A 48 -5.56 10.80 0.48
C MET A 48 -4.70 9.75 1.17
N VAL A 49 -4.80 8.50 0.75
CA VAL A 49 -4.18 7.36 1.41
C VAL A 49 -3.15 6.74 0.46
N PHE A 50 -1.93 6.61 0.95
CA PHE A 50 -0.83 5.94 0.26
C PHE A 50 -0.69 4.53 0.84
N VAL A 51 -0.91 3.51 0.01
CA VAL A 51 -1.00 2.13 0.45
C VAL A 51 0.17 1.32 -0.09
N GLU A 52 0.83 0.59 0.80
CA GLU A 52 1.77 -0.47 0.45
C GLU A 52 1.09 -1.84 0.51
N VAL A 53 1.28 -2.67 -0.51
CA VAL A 53 0.73 -4.02 -0.59
C VAL A 53 1.83 -5.07 -0.34
N LYS A 54 1.63 -5.91 0.67
CA LYS A 54 2.55 -6.99 1.01
C LYS A 54 1.92 -8.36 0.79
N THR A 55 2.40 -9.07 -0.22
CA THR A 55 1.97 -10.45 -0.52
C THR A 55 2.92 -11.50 0.04
N ARG A 56 2.39 -12.55 0.67
CA ARG A 56 3.17 -13.70 1.18
C ARG A 56 2.39 -15.01 1.02
N THR A 57 3.10 -16.14 1.10
CA THR A 57 2.51 -17.51 1.03
C THR A 57 2.62 -18.29 2.36
N SER A 58 2.98 -17.61 3.46
CA SER A 58 3.14 -18.22 4.80
C SER A 58 2.81 -17.22 5.91
N VAL A 59 2.26 -17.73 7.02
CA VAL A 59 1.73 -17.01 8.20
C VAL A 59 2.76 -16.79 9.33
N ALA A 60 4.06 -16.84 9.05
CA ALA A 60 5.06 -16.45 10.06
C ALA A 60 4.98 -14.92 10.27
N PHE A 61 4.24 -14.48 11.30
CA PHE A 61 3.94 -13.06 11.56
C PHE A 61 5.01 -12.35 12.43
N GLY A 62 5.18 -11.06 12.13
CA GLY A 62 5.74 -10.01 12.99
C GLY A 62 4.72 -8.85 13.12
N GLN A 63 5.04 -7.78 13.84
CA GLN A 63 4.16 -6.62 14.07
C GLN A 63 3.95 -5.76 12.82
N PRO A 64 2.84 -4.98 12.71
CA PRO A 64 2.57 -3.99 11.66
C PRO A 64 3.78 -3.15 11.22
N GLU A 65 4.57 -2.67 12.19
CA GLU A 65 5.77 -1.85 11.95
C GLU A 65 6.93 -2.66 11.33
N GLU A 66 6.92 -3.99 11.49
CA GLU A 66 7.87 -4.89 10.82
C GLU A 66 7.51 -5.15 9.35
N PHE A 67 6.30 -4.78 8.89
CA PHE A 67 5.89 -4.99 7.49
C PHE A 67 6.50 -3.96 6.53
N VAL A 68 6.87 -2.78 7.01
CA VAL A 68 7.51 -1.72 6.21
C VAL A 68 8.75 -1.22 6.93
N HIS A 69 9.92 -1.67 6.48
CA HIS A 69 11.19 -1.21 7.01
C HIS A 69 11.39 0.30 6.78
N LYS A 70 12.15 0.98 7.66
CA LYS A 70 12.46 2.43 7.57
C LYS A 70 12.88 2.90 6.17
N ALA A 71 13.61 2.07 5.42
CA ALA A 71 14.00 2.40 4.06
C ALA A 71 12.80 2.56 3.12
N LYS A 72 11.78 1.72 3.24
CA LYS A 72 10.56 1.77 2.43
C LYS A 72 9.63 2.90 2.88
N GLN A 73 9.54 3.19 4.19
CA GLN A 73 8.83 4.38 4.70
C GLN A 73 9.38 5.66 4.03
N LYS A 74 10.70 5.83 4.03
CA LYS A 74 11.38 6.94 3.33
C LYS A 74 11.13 7.00 1.82
N GLN A 75 10.97 5.85 1.16
CA GLN A 75 10.59 5.86 -0.27
C GLN A 75 9.15 6.34 -0.43
N MET A 76 8.21 5.79 0.35
CA MET A 76 6.82 6.19 0.28
C MET A 76 6.66 7.69 0.57
N GLU A 77 7.33 8.20 1.62
CA GLU A 77 7.39 9.63 1.94
C GLU A 77 7.78 10.51 0.75
N LEU A 78 8.87 10.13 0.06
CA LEU A 78 9.37 10.88 -1.08
C LEU A 78 8.39 10.86 -2.26
N ALA A 79 7.85 9.68 -2.58
CA ALA A 79 6.91 9.53 -3.69
C ALA A 79 5.56 10.21 -3.39
N SER A 80 5.07 10.12 -2.15
CA SER A 80 3.83 10.76 -1.72
C SER A 80 3.96 12.28 -1.70
N ALA A 81 5.10 12.82 -1.24
CA ALA A 81 5.31 14.27 -1.20
C ALA A 81 5.20 14.90 -2.61
N GLU A 82 5.80 14.26 -3.62
CA GLU A 82 5.67 14.70 -5.00
C GLU A 82 4.22 14.59 -5.49
N TYR A 83 3.54 13.48 -5.21
CA TYR A 83 2.15 13.30 -5.64
C TYR A 83 1.19 14.33 -5.01
N ILE A 84 1.34 14.62 -3.71
CA ILE A 84 0.60 15.65 -2.99
C ILE A 84 0.80 17.01 -3.65
N ALA A 85 2.04 17.35 -3.99
CA ALA A 85 2.39 18.61 -4.65
C ALA A 85 1.76 18.71 -6.05
N LEU A 86 1.84 17.64 -6.86
CA LEU A 86 1.24 17.58 -8.19
C LEU A 86 -0.28 17.72 -8.18
N MET A 87 -0.94 17.09 -7.20
CA MET A 87 -2.39 17.16 -7.04
C MET A 87 -2.86 18.42 -6.31
N ASN A 88 -1.92 19.24 -5.80
CA ASN A 88 -2.18 20.36 -4.91
C ASN A 88 -3.14 19.96 -3.77
N HIS A 89 -2.92 18.77 -3.21
CA HIS A 89 -3.76 18.23 -2.13
C HIS A 89 -3.41 18.92 -0.82
N GLN A 90 -4.44 19.40 -0.11
CA GLN A 90 -4.29 20.22 1.11
C GLN A 90 -4.97 19.60 2.34
N ASN A 91 -5.63 18.44 2.17
CA ASN A 91 -6.31 17.77 3.26
C ASN A 91 -5.40 16.70 3.89
N ASP A 92 -5.94 15.98 4.86
CA ASP A 92 -5.23 14.91 5.55
C ASP A 92 -4.74 13.84 4.58
N ILE A 93 -3.61 13.25 4.96
CA ILE A 93 -3.02 12.09 4.31
C ILE A 93 -2.89 10.95 5.30
N ARG A 94 -2.78 9.72 4.80
CA ARG A 94 -2.55 8.53 5.62
C ARG A 94 -1.67 7.54 4.90
N PHE A 95 -0.86 6.79 5.65
CA PHE A 95 -0.07 5.68 5.11
C PHE A 95 -0.61 4.37 5.65
N ASP A 96 -1.04 3.50 4.74
CA ASP A 96 -1.66 2.21 5.08
C ASP A 96 -0.81 1.06 4.56
N ILE A 97 -1.02 -0.12 5.15
CA ILE A 97 -0.48 -1.38 4.65
C ILE A 97 -1.63 -2.35 4.43
N ILE A 98 -1.66 -2.98 3.26
CA ILE A 98 -2.52 -4.14 3.01
C ILE A 98 -1.63 -5.39 2.93
N ALA A 99 -1.79 -6.29 3.90
CA ALA A 99 -1.10 -7.56 3.93
C ALA A 99 -2.01 -8.67 3.40
N ILE A 100 -1.55 -9.38 2.37
CA ILE A 100 -2.27 -10.50 1.75
C ILE A 100 -1.45 -11.77 1.93
N THR A 101 -2.03 -12.75 2.61
CA THR A 101 -1.41 -14.07 2.82
C THR A 101 -2.18 -15.14 2.07
N PHE A 102 -1.56 -15.70 1.04
CA PHE A 102 -2.11 -16.80 0.25
C PHE A 102 -1.93 -18.14 0.96
N GLU A 103 -3.01 -18.91 1.00
CA GLU A 103 -3.05 -20.28 1.50
C GLU A 103 -2.84 -21.30 0.37
N LYS A 104 -2.50 -22.54 0.72
CA LYS A 104 -2.22 -23.62 -0.25
C LYS A 104 -3.42 -23.99 -1.14
N ASN A 105 -4.63 -23.66 -0.73
CA ASN A 105 -5.90 -23.94 -1.41
C ASN A 105 -6.37 -22.79 -2.34
N LYS A 106 -5.51 -21.81 -2.64
CA LYS A 106 -5.84 -20.58 -3.38
C LYS A 106 -6.76 -19.59 -2.66
N ASN A 107 -7.08 -19.82 -1.39
CA ASN A 107 -7.67 -18.78 -0.56
C ASN A 107 -6.59 -17.77 -0.14
N TYR A 108 -7.03 -16.61 0.32
CA TYR A 108 -6.16 -15.62 0.92
C TYR A 108 -6.82 -14.98 2.13
N ASN A 109 -6.00 -14.51 3.06
CA ASN A 109 -6.41 -13.60 4.12
C ASN A 109 -5.90 -12.21 3.79
N LEU A 110 -6.77 -11.21 3.87
CA LEU A 110 -6.44 -9.80 3.69
C LEU A 110 -6.56 -9.09 5.04
N ASN A 111 -5.51 -8.36 5.40
CA ASN A 111 -5.51 -7.48 6.56
C ASN A 111 -5.15 -6.06 6.12
N HIS A 112 -6.06 -5.11 6.34
CA HIS A 112 -5.84 -3.70 6.07
C HIS A 112 -5.49 -3.00 7.39
N ILE A 113 -4.27 -2.50 7.45
CA ILE A 113 -3.73 -1.77 8.59
C ILE A 113 -3.76 -0.29 8.21
N GLU A 114 -4.71 0.43 8.78
CA GLU A 114 -4.79 1.88 8.66
C GLU A 114 -3.80 2.56 9.62
N ASP A 115 -3.33 3.76 9.27
CA ASP A 115 -2.38 4.54 10.09
C ASP A 115 -1.11 3.74 10.44
N ALA A 116 -0.62 2.97 9.47
CA ALA A 116 0.42 1.97 9.70
C ALA A 116 1.77 2.59 10.12
N PHE A 117 2.05 3.79 9.65
CA PHE A 117 3.19 4.60 10.10
C PHE A 117 2.96 6.08 9.78
N TRP A 118 3.77 6.92 10.39
CA TRP A 118 3.86 8.35 10.09
C TRP A 118 5.30 8.71 9.76
N PRO A 119 5.52 9.58 8.77
CA PRO A 119 6.84 10.14 8.51
C PRO A 119 7.40 10.78 9.79
N GLU A 120 8.64 10.46 10.15
CA GLU A 120 9.33 11.14 11.25
C GLU A 120 9.66 12.58 10.80
N ASP A 121 9.35 13.60 11.63
CA ASP A 121 9.65 15.03 11.39
C ASP A 121 11.16 15.31 11.13
#